data_AF-A0AA97DA15-F1
#
_entry.id   AF-A0AA97DA15-F1
#
_cell.length_a   1.000
_cell.length_b   1.000
_cell.length_c   1.000
_cell.angle_alpha   90.00
_cell.angle_beta   90.00
_cell.angle_gamma   90.00
#
_symmetry.space_group_name_H-M   'P 1'
#
loop_
_entity.id
_entity.type
_entity.pdbx_description
1 polymer ?
#
loop_
_entity_poly.entity_id
_entity_poly.type
_entity_poly.pdbx_seq_one_letter_code
_entity_poly.pdbx_strand_id
1 'polypeptide(L)'
;MKKCKKRFVIPVAIVAAVLIAGMAVYFHGPGVDAEKGPFITEAQAKEIAQQAVSTSADGTWTKNSKVTFLLPEHDLAGNIVMYNCRVETDGKPTGDISVMTQNGGSQGSSNNGSTLAYCDRKLQTAAKRNAQADDYLVNGAQCGYDVALKNEDGSYTVAEMNGKPKTISSRRFLWHAWFYKHCRISGWA
;
A
#
# COMPACT_ATOMS: atom_id res chain seq x y z
N MET A 1 20.33 -60.91 -9.34
CA MET A 1 19.96 -59.70 -10.12
C MET A 1 19.16 -58.73 -9.26
N LYS A 2 19.78 -57.69 -8.68
CA LYS A 2 19.08 -56.63 -7.91
C LYS A 2 19.23 -55.29 -8.62
N LYS A 3 18.45 -55.06 -9.67
CA LYS A 3 18.34 -53.74 -10.33
C LYS A 3 16.87 -53.45 -10.63
N CYS A 4 16.06 -53.20 -9.60
CA CYS A 4 14.69 -52.74 -9.81
C CYS A 4 14.15 -51.87 -8.66
N LYS A 5 14.99 -51.04 -8.03
CA LYS A 5 14.53 -50.04 -7.04
C LYS A 5 14.77 -48.58 -7.43
N LYS A 6 15.61 -48.28 -8.43
CA LYS A 6 15.91 -46.88 -8.82
C LYS A 6 14.87 -46.22 -9.74
N ARG A 7 14.01 -46.99 -10.42
CA ARG A 7 13.09 -46.44 -11.44
C ARG A 7 11.82 -45.77 -10.90
N PHE A 8 11.38 -46.10 -9.68
CA PHE A 8 10.17 -45.51 -9.06
C PHE A 8 10.46 -44.44 -8.00
N VAL A 9 11.70 -44.31 -7.54
CA VAL A 9 12.06 -43.31 -6.50
C VAL A 9 12.06 -41.89 -7.06
N ILE A 10 12.46 -41.72 -8.33
CA ILE A 10 12.52 -40.42 -9.00
C ILE A 10 11.12 -39.78 -9.14
N PRO A 11 10.09 -40.46 -9.68
CA PRO A 11 8.76 -39.86 -9.79
C PRO A 11 8.11 -39.58 -8.42
N VAL A 12 8.33 -40.43 -7.41
CA VAL A 12 7.79 -40.20 -6.05
C VAL A 12 8.46 -38.99 -5.39
N ALA A 13 9.78 -38.83 -5.55
CA ALA A 13 10.50 -37.67 -5.02
C ALA A 13 10.06 -36.36 -5.70
N ILE A 14 9.79 -36.39 -7.01
CA ILE A 14 9.27 -35.22 -7.74
C ILE A 14 7.86 -34.87 -7.25
N VAL A 15 6.96 -35.84 -7.11
CA VAL A 15 5.60 -35.59 -6.62
C VAL A 15 5.62 -35.04 -5.19
N ALA A 16 6.45 -35.61 -4.31
CA ALA A 16 6.60 -35.10 -2.94
C ALA A 16 7.17 -33.68 -2.91
N ALA A 17 8.17 -33.36 -3.73
CA ALA A 17 8.71 -32.01 -3.84
C ALA A 17 7.66 -31.01 -4.35
N VAL A 18 6.84 -31.39 -5.34
CA VAL A 18 5.74 -30.55 -5.85
C VAL A 18 4.66 -30.34 -4.79
N LEU A 19 4.30 -31.37 -4.04
CA LEU A 19 3.31 -31.26 -2.95
C LEU A 19 3.83 -30.40 -1.79
N ILE A 20 5.10 -30.56 -1.40
CA ILE A 20 5.72 -29.75 -0.35
C ILE A 20 5.87 -28.30 -0.83
N ALA A 21 6.28 -28.06 -2.07
CA ALA A 21 6.34 -26.72 -2.64
C ALA A 21 4.95 -26.08 -2.72
N GLY A 22 3.93 -26.83 -3.17
CA GLY A 22 2.54 -26.38 -3.21
C GLY A 22 1.99 -26.07 -1.82
N MET A 23 2.30 -26.91 -0.83
CA MET A 23 1.96 -26.67 0.58
C MET A 23 2.70 -25.46 1.14
N ALA A 24 4.00 -25.30 0.86
CA ALA A 24 4.77 -24.15 1.32
C ALA A 24 4.22 -22.83 0.75
N VAL A 25 3.90 -22.78 -0.55
CA VAL A 25 3.22 -21.64 -1.18
C VAL A 25 1.83 -21.43 -0.58
N TYR A 26 1.09 -22.51 -0.31
CA TYR A 26 -0.22 -22.44 0.32
C TYR A 26 -0.15 -21.85 1.74
N PHE A 27 0.79 -22.30 2.57
CA PHE A 27 0.92 -21.94 3.98
C PHE A 27 1.64 -20.61 4.22
N HIS A 28 2.69 -20.31 3.45
CA HIS A 28 3.51 -19.11 3.63
C HIS A 28 3.12 -17.96 2.70
N GLY A 29 2.21 -18.21 1.75
CA GLY A 29 1.91 -17.26 0.70
C GLY A 29 3.09 -17.11 -0.28
N PRO A 30 2.86 -16.47 -1.42
CA PRO A 30 3.92 -16.13 -2.35
C PRO A 30 4.84 -15.06 -1.73
N GLY A 31 6.14 -15.14 -2.04
CA GLY A 31 7.09 -14.10 -1.70
C GLY A 31 6.66 -12.77 -2.31
N VAL A 32 6.81 -11.69 -1.55
CA VAL A 32 6.51 -10.35 -2.04
C VAL A 32 7.79 -9.66 -2.40
N ASP A 33 7.93 -9.27 -3.67
CA ASP A 33 9.02 -8.40 -4.09
C ASP A 33 8.89 -7.05 -3.38
N ALA A 34 9.92 -6.72 -2.60
CA ALA A 34 10.08 -5.43 -1.98
C ALA A 34 10.46 -4.38 -3.03
N GLU A 35 9.95 -3.16 -2.87
CA GLU A 35 10.47 -2.04 -3.65
C GLU A 35 11.94 -1.80 -3.30
N LYS A 36 12.75 -1.51 -4.32
CA LYS A 36 14.19 -1.30 -4.15
C LYS A 36 14.47 0.16 -3.84
N GLY A 37 15.29 0.42 -2.83
CA GLY A 37 15.74 1.77 -2.47
C GLY A 37 16.68 2.40 -3.50
N PRO A 38 17.09 3.68 -3.30
CA PRO A 38 16.95 4.45 -2.06
C PRO A 38 15.57 5.08 -1.88
N PHE A 39 15.14 5.18 -0.61
CA PHE A 39 13.92 5.87 -0.19
C PHE A 39 14.27 7.20 0.46
N ILE A 40 13.50 8.26 0.18
CA ILE A 40 13.64 9.52 0.91
C ILE A 40 13.07 9.41 2.33
N THR A 41 13.54 10.27 3.22
CA THR A 41 13.05 10.40 4.60
C THR A 41 11.71 11.13 4.66
N GLU A 42 10.99 10.99 5.78
CA GLU A 42 9.77 11.77 6.06
C GLU A 42 10.03 13.29 5.98
N ALA A 43 11.17 13.75 6.50
CA ALA A 43 11.55 15.17 6.46
C ALA A 43 11.69 15.68 5.02
N GLN A 44 12.34 14.90 4.15
CA GLN A 44 12.47 15.21 2.73
C GLN A 44 11.11 15.19 2.03
N ALA A 45 10.26 14.19 2.32
CA ALA A 45 8.91 14.12 1.76
C ALA A 45 8.06 15.34 2.16
N LYS A 46 8.18 15.79 3.42
CA LYS A 46 7.51 16.99 3.92
C LYS A 46 7.98 18.25 3.20
N GLU A 47 9.29 18.38 2.98
CA GLU A 47 9.88 19.52 2.25
C GLU A 47 9.36 19.57 0.81
N ILE A 48 9.39 18.43 0.10
CA ILE A 48 8.88 18.30 -1.27
C ILE A 48 7.39 18.67 -1.33
N ALA A 49 6.57 18.12 -0.42
CA ALA A 49 5.16 18.45 -0.36
C ALA A 49 4.94 19.94 -0.07
N GLN A 50 5.68 20.53 0.87
CA GLN A 50 5.55 21.95 1.20
C GLN A 50 5.96 22.85 0.03
N GLN A 51 6.98 22.45 -0.74
CA GLN A 51 7.37 23.14 -1.96
C GLN A 51 6.24 23.09 -2.98
N ALA A 52 5.63 21.93 -3.21
CA ALA A 52 4.49 21.80 -4.11
C ALA A 52 3.30 22.68 -3.70
N VAL A 53 3.02 22.77 -2.39
CA VAL A 53 2.00 23.69 -1.87
C VAL A 53 2.32 25.14 -2.24
N SER A 54 3.57 25.56 -2.06
CA SER A 54 4.00 26.94 -2.33
C SER A 54 4.01 27.32 -3.81
N THR A 55 4.18 26.35 -4.71
CA THR A 55 4.28 26.58 -6.16
C THR A 55 3.00 26.25 -6.92
N SER A 56 1.89 25.98 -6.24
CA SER A 56 0.63 25.60 -6.89
C SER A 56 0.09 26.75 -7.75
N ALA A 57 0.11 26.55 -9.07
CA ALA A 57 -0.30 27.56 -10.04
C ALA A 57 -1.83 27.65 -10.24
N ASP A 58 -2.58 26.67 -9.76
CA ASP A 58 -4.03 26.57 -9.92
C ASP A 58 -4.83 27.43 -8.92
N GLY A 59 -4.15 28.08 -7.97
CA GLY A 59 -4.76 28.97 -6.98
C GLY A 59 -5.50 28.25 -5.85
N THR A 60 -5.44 26.92 -5.80
CA THR A 60 -6.13 26.10 -4.79
C THR A 60 -5.57 26.32 -3.41
N TRP A 61 -4.25 26.49 -3.32
CA TRP A 61 -3.56 26.73 -2.07
C TRP A 61 -3.04 28.16 -2.00
N THR A 62 -3.36 28.82 -0.89
CA THR A 62 -2.90 30.17 -0.58
C THR A 62 -1.58 30.15 0.18
N LYS A 63 -0.98 31.32 0.39
CA LYS A 63 0.21 31.51 1.26
C LYS A 63 0.06 30.99 2.69
N ASN A 64 -1.18 30.78 3.17
CA ASN A 64 -1.45 30.25 4.51
C ASN A 64 -1.56 28.71 4.52
N SER A 65 -1.39 28.06 3.36
CA SER A 65 -1.50 26.61 3.21
C SER A 65 -0.20 25.93 3.63
N LYS A 66 -0.32 24.88 4.44
CA LYS A 66 0.82 24.14 4.96
C LYS A 66 0.53 22.65 5.08
N VAL A 67 1.58 21.84 4.97
CA VAL A 67 1.51 20.41 5.26
C VAL A 67 1.47 20.22 6.78
N THR A 68 0.37 19.66 7.30
CA THR A 68 0.17 19.49 8.75
C THR A 68 0.33 18.06 9.24
N PHE A 69 0.20 17.08 8.34
CA PHE A 69 0.24 15.67 8.69
C PHE A 69 0.75 14.83 7.51
N LEU A 70 1.51 13.77 7.81
CA LEU A 70 2.03 12.82 6.84
C LEU A 70 1.63 11.42 7.29
N LEU A 71 0.98 10.67 6.39
CA LEU A 71 0.67 9.26 6.60
C LEU A 71 1.55 8.40 5.69
N PRO A 72 2.42 7.54 6.24
CA PRO A 72 3.17 6.60 5.43
C PRO A 72 2.25 5.50 4.84
N GLU A 73 2.43 5.23 3.55
CA GLU A 73 1.90 4.04 2.91
C GLU A 73 3.03 3.06 2.60
N HIS A 74 2.79 1.81 2.95
CA HIS A 74 3.80 0.77 2.90
C HIS A 74 3.61 -0.13 1.68
N ASP A 75 4.69 -0.64 1.12
CA ASP A 75 4.62 -1.84 0.31
C ASP A 75 4.26 -3.06 1.18
N LEU A 76 4.07 -4.19 0.51
CA LEU A 76 3.76 -5.47 1.16
C LEU A 76 4.97 -6.05 1.93
N ALA A 77 6.19 -5.54 1.72
CA ALA A 77 7.39 -5.90 2.46
C ALA A 77 7.63 -4.99 3.69
N GLY A 78 6.85 -3.92 3.83
CA GLY A 78 6.91 -2.96 4.93
C GLY A 78 7.82 -1.76 4.71
N ASN A 79 8.31 -1.53 3.49
CA ASN A 79 8.98 -0.28 3.15
C ASN A 79 7.95 0.82 2.97
N ILE A 80 8.28 2.04 3.40
CA ILE A 80 7.46 3.22 3.11
C ILE A 80 7.72 3.63 1.65
N VAL A 81 6.70 3.47 0.79
CA VAL A 81 6.80 3.74 -0.65
C VAL A 81 6.16 5.07 -1.05
N MET A 82 5.32 5.62 -0.18
CA MET A 82 4.65 6.89 -0.40
C MET A 82 4.30 7.55 0.94
N TYR A 83 4.27 8.88 0.98
CA TYR A 83 3.64 9.66 2.03
C TYR A 83 2.42 10.38 1.47
N ASN A 84 1.26 10.22 2.11
CA ASN A 84 0.11 11.08 1.86
C ASN A 84 0.11 12.23 2.86
N CYS A 85 0.31 13.44 2.35
CA CYS A 85 0.47 14.66 3.11
C CYS A 85 -0.86 15.42 3.15
N ARG A 86 -1.43 15.65 4.33
CA ARG A 86 -2.58 16.54 4.51
C ARG A 86 -2.13 17.99 4.40
N VAL A 87 -2.83 18.76 3.58
CA VAL A 87 -2.66 20.21 3.47
C VAL A 87 -3.82 20.89 4.19
N GLU A 88 -3.50 21.87 5.02
CA GLU A 88 -4.47 22.74 5.67
C GLU A 88 -4.23 24.20 5.31
N THR A 89 -5.31 24.93 5.09
CA THR A 89 -5.32 26.39 4.90
C THR A 89 -6.15 27.01 6.02
N ASP A 90 -5.59 27.99 6.72
CA ASP A 90 -6.25 28.65 7.85
C ASP A 90 -6.80 27.67 8.92
N GLY A 91 -6.07 26.57 9.14
CA GLY A 91 -6.42 25.53 10.12
C GLY A 91 -7.54 24.58 9.69
N LYS A 92 -7.92 24.57 8.39
CA LYS A 92 -8.92 23.66 7.84
C LYS A 92 -8.30 22.76 6.76
N PRO A 93 -8.66 21.48 6.68
CA PRO A 93 -8.21 20.61 5.60
C PRO A 93 -8.66 21.14 4.23
N THR A 94 -7.73 21.28 3.30
CA THR A 94 -7.97 21.83 1.96
C THR A 94 -7.46 20.95 0.83
N GLY A 95 -6.73 19.88 1.14
CA GLY A 95 -6.34 18.89 0.13
C GLY A 95 -5.24 17.95 0.62
N ASP A 96 -4.62 17.27 -0.34
CA ASP A 96 -3.50 16.39 -0.09
C ASP A 96 -2.48 16.39 -1.23
N ILE A 97 -1.26 15.97 -0.88
CA ILE A 97 -0.18 15.67 -1.81
C ILE A 97 0.33 14.27 -1.51
N SER A 98 0.46 13.45 -2.54
CA SER A 98 1.15 12.18 -2.45
C SER A 98 2.60 12.36 -2.90
N VAL A 99 3.55 12.00 -2.05
CA VAL A 99 4.98 12.00 -2.37
C VAL A 99 5.46 10.55 -2.39
N MET A 100 5.82 10.04 -3.56
CA MET A 100 6.47 8.72 -3.67
C MET A 100 7.86 8.80 -3.05
N THR A 101 8.28 7.78 -2.30
CA THR A 101 9.60 7.84 -1.65
C THR A 101 10.75 7.44 -2.57
N GLN A 102 10.43 6.79 -3.68
CA GLN A 102 11.36 6.42 -4.73
C GLN A 102 11.58 7.55 -5.75
N ASN A 103 12.57 7.36 -6.63
CA ASN A 103 12.89 8.28 -7.73
C ASN A 103 13.11 9.73 -7.29
N GLY A 104 13.66 9.92 -6.09
CA GLY A 104 13.96 11.25 -5.55
C GLY A 104 12.74 12.04 -5.08
N GLY A 105 11.57 11.42 -4.92
CA GLY A 105 10.41 12.10 -4.34
C GLY A 105 9.34 12.55 -5.34
N SER A 106 9.11 11.80 -6.43
CA SER A 106 8.10 12.21 -7.41
C SER A 106 6.74 12.45 -6.75
N GLN A 107 6.13 13.60 -7.02
CA GLN A 107 4.90 14.02 -6.38
C GLN A 107 3.70 13.94 -7.34
N GLY A 108 2.58 13.46 -6.81
CA GLY A 108 1.26 13.61 -7.40
C GLY A 108 0.43 14.53 -6.52
N SER A 109 -0.15 15.58 -7.10
CA SER A 109 -1.15 16.39 -6.40
C SER A 109 -2.53 15.85 -6.73
N SER A 110 -3.32 15.54 -5.70
CA SER A 110 -4.73 15.20 -5.87
C SER A 110 -5.55 16.35 -5.30
N ASN A 111 -5.85 17.31 -6.17
CA ASN A 111 -6.78 18.38 -5.83
C ASN A 111 -8.19 17.93 -6.19
N ASN A 112 -8.73 17.05 -5.34
CA ASN A 112 -10.16 16.81 -5.37
C ASN A 112 -10.78 17.85 -4.47
N GLY A 113 -11.74 18.63 -4.95
CA GLY A 113 -12.54 19.58 -4.16
C GLY A 113 -13.35 18.97 -3.01
N SER A 114 -12.92 17.83 -2.46
CA SER A 114 -13.36 17.26 -1.20
C SER A 114 -12.69 17.96 -0.03
N THR A 115 -13.48 18.25 0.99
CA THR A 115 -13.05 18.81 2.29
C THR A 115 -12.20 17.87 3.15
N LEU A 116 -11.78 16.71 2.60
CA LEU A 116 -11.04 15.67 3.29
C LEU A 116 -9.83 15.27 2.45
N ALA A 117 -8.66 15.19 3.10
CA ALA A 117 -7.47 14.63 2.50
C ALA A 117 -7.68 13.15 2.15
N TYR A 118 -7.01 12.68 1.10
CA TYR A 118 -7.13 11.30 0.62
C TYR A 118 -6.84 10.26 1.71
N CYS A 119 -5.83 10.50 2.55
CA CYS A 119 -5.52 9.66 3.71
C CYS A 119 -6.70 9.57 4.70
N ASP A 120 -7.35 10.69 5.00
CA ASP A 120 -8.53 10.70 5.87
C ASP A 120 -9.69 9.96 5.23
N ARG A 121 -9.90 10.12 3.93
CA ARG A 121 -10.95 9.39 3.22
C ARG A 121 -10.75 7.86 3.28
N LYS A 122 -9.50 7.40 3.18
CA LYS A 122 -9.16 5.98 3.37
C LYS A 122 -9.53 5.51 4.77
N LEU A 123 -9.10 6.24 5.81
CA LEU A 123 -9.37 5.84 7.20
C LEU A 123 -10.84 6.01 7.61
N GLN A 124 -11.56 6.97 7.04
CA GLN A 124 -13.00 7.09 7.22
C GLN A 124 -13.72 5.88 6.62
N THR A 125 -13.26 5.38 5.48
CA THR A 125 -13.80 4.17 4.84
C THR A 125 -13.50 2.91 5.66
N ALA A 126 -12.27 2.73 6.14
CA ALA A 126 -11.86 1.52 6.85
C ALA A 126 -12.26 1.51 8.33
N ALA A 127 -12.09 2.63 9.02
CA ALA A 127 -12.14 2.74 10.47
C ALA A 127 -13.12 3.81 11.00
N LYS A 128 -13.83 4.54 10.10
CA LYS A 128 -14.77 5.61 10.46
C LYS A 128 -14.16 6.71 11.34
N ARG A 129 -12.88 6.98 11.14
CA ARG A 129 -12.11 8.05 11.79
C ARG A 129 -11.09 8.65 10.84
N ASN A 130 -10.49 9.77 11.22
CA ASN A 130 -9.39 10.37 10.47
C ASN A 130 -8.10 9.58 10.67
N ALA A 131 -7.12 9.86 9.81
CA ALA A 131 -5.79 9.28 9.88
C ALA A 131 -5.02 9.75 11.12
N GLN A 132 -4.25 8.83 11.69
CA GLN A 132 -3.39 8.97 12.85
C GLN A 132 -1.96 8.54 12.50
N ALA A 133 -0.97 9.02 13.25
CA ALA A 133 0.45 8.85 12.89
C ALA A 133 0.93 7.38 12.94
N ASP A 134 0.27 6.55 13.73
CA ASP A 134 0.55 5.13 13.94
C ASP A 134 -0.25 4.20 13.00
N ASP A 135 -1.08 4.76 12.12
CA ASP A 135 -1.82 3.97 11.13
C ASP A 135 -0.89 3.29 10.13
N TYR A 136 -1.01 1.96 10.02
CA TYR A 136 -0.29 1.19 9.03
C TYR A 136 -1.17 0.94 7.80
N LEU A 137 -1.08 1.83 6.82
CA LEU A 137 -1.69 1.62 5.51
C LEU A 137 -0.73 0.90 4.56
N VAL A 138 -1.27 -0.07 3.82
CA VAL A 138 -0.61 -0.65 2.65
C VAL A 138 -1.04 0.12 1.41
N ASN A 139 -0.09 0.41 0.53
CA ASN A 139 -0.33 1.13 -0.71
C ASN A 139 -1.32 0.36 -1.61
N GLY A 140 -2.33 1.07 -2.10
CA GLY A 140 -3.43 0.46 -2.88
C GLY A 140 -2.95 -0.16 -4.20
N ALA A 141 -1.99 0.48 -4.87
CA ALA A 141 -1.41 -0.03 -6.12
C ALA A 141 -0.65 -1.36 -5.92
N GLN A 142 -0.28 -1.68 -4.68
CA GLN A 142 0.40 -2.92 -4.34
C GLN A 142 -0.52 -4.04 -3.89
N CYS A 143 -1.61 -3.71 -3.19
CA CYS A 143 -2.45 -4.71 -2.54
C CYS A 143 -3.74 -5.04 -3.28
N GLY A 144 -4.13 -4.25 -4.30
CA GLY A 144 -5.35 -4.49 -5.08
C GLY A 144 -6.65 -4.03 -4.41
N TYR A 145 -6.55 -3.37 -3.26
CA TYR A 145 -7.65 -2.68 -2.60
C TYR A 145 -7.36 -1.18 -2.58
N ASP A 146 -8.40 -0.34 -2.68
CA ASP A 146 -8.25 1.11 -2.48
C ASP A 146 -7.78 1.46 -1.07
N VAL A 147 -8.20 0.65 -0.07
CA VAL A 147 -7.82 0.79 1.34
C VAL A 147 -7.42 -0.57 1.91
N ALA A 148 -6.25 -0.61 2.56
CA ALA A 148 -5.79 -1.75 3.34
C ALA A 148 -5.06 -1.28 4.60
N LEU A 149 -5.75 -1.34 5.75
CA LEU A 149 -5.24 -1.00 7.07
C LEU A 149 -4.85 -2.27 7.82
N LYS A 150 -3.62 -2.34 8.33
CA LYS A 150 -3.17 -3.44 9.17
C LYS A 150 -3.63 -3.21 10.61
N ASN A 151 -4.30 -4.20 11.19
CA ASN A 151 -4.77 -4.19 12.57
C ASN A 151 -3.67 -4.73 13.51
N GLU A 152 -3.78 -4.45 14.81
CA GLU A 152 -2.80 -4.87 15.83
C GLU A 152 -2.63 -6.40 15.91
N ASP A 153 -3.71 -7.16 15.66
CA ASP A 153 -3.70 -8.63 15.64
C ASP A 153 -3.05 -9.22 14.37
N GLY A 154 -2.54 -8.36 13.47
CA GLY A 154 -1.92 -8.74 12.20
C GLY A 154 -2.93 -9.07 11.09
N SER A 155 -4.23 -8.94 11.33
CA SER A 155 -5.25 -8.96 10.28
C SER A 155 -5.26 -7.64 9.49
N TYR A 156 -6.03 -7.60 8.41
CA TYR A 156 -6.18 -6.42 7.57
C TYR A 156 -7.64 -6.04 7.42
N THR A 157 -7.95 -4.77 7.65
CA THR A 157 -9.22 -4.15 7.28
C THR A 157 -9.08 -3.60 5.87
N VAL A 158 -9.83 -4.15 4.92
CA VAL A 158 -9.75 -3.79 3.50
C VAL A 158 -11.09 -3.29 2.97
N ALA A 159 -11.05 -2.38 1.99
CA ALA A 159 -12.23 -1.84 1.33
C ALA A 159 -11.91 -1.30 -0.08
N GLU A 160 -12.90 -1.32 -0.95
CA GLU A 160 -12.98 -0.39 -2.09
C GLU A 160 -13.35 1.00 -1.57
N MET A 161 -12.96 2.06 -2.26
CA MET A 161 -13.33 3.43 -1.88
C MET A 161 -14.85 3.59 -1.87
N ASN A 162 -15.42 4.09 -0.77
CA ASN A 162 -16.87 4.15 -0.51
C ASN A 162 -17.57 2.78 -0.38
N GLY A 163 -16.84 1.67 -0.41
CA GLY A 163 -17.35 0.33 -0.15
C GLY A 163 -17.49 0.02 1.34
N LYS A 164 -18.10 -1.13 1.66
CA LYS A 164 -18.17 -1.62 3.03
C LYS A 164 -16.84 -2.28 3.42
N PRO A 165 -16.19 -1.87 4.52
CA PRO A 165 -14.96 -2.50 4.96
C PRO A 165 -15.21 -3.93 5.45
N LYS A 166 -14.20 -4.78 5.27
CA LYS A 166 -14.17 -6.16 5.78
C LYS A 166 -12.80 -6.47 6.39
N THR A 167 -12.78 -7.29 7.43
CA THR A 167 -11.54 -7.79 8.03
C THR A 167 -11.18 -9.14 7.40
N ILE A 168 -9.93 -9.29 6.98
CA ILE A 168 -9.38 -10.52 6.42
C ILE A 168 -8.06 -10.88 7.09
N SER A 169 -7.73 -12.16 7.13
CA SER A 169 -6.42 -12.59 7.65
C SER A 169 -5.28 -12.13 6.76
N SER A 170 -4.09 -11.95 7.34
CA SER A 170 -2.84 -11.65 6.60
C SER A 170 -2.64 -12.59 5.41
N ARG A 171 -2.89 -13.89 5.62
CA ARG A 171 -2.81 -14.89 4.56
C ARG A 171 -3.74 -14.59 3.38
N ARG A 172 -5.02 -14.28 3.66
CA ARG A 172 -5.99 -13.98 2.60
C ARG A 172 -5.66 -12.67 1.88
N PHE A 173 -5.11 -11.71 2.61
CA PHE A 173 -4.65 -10.45 2.06
C PHE A 173 -3.48 -10.64 1.08
N LEU A 174 -2.42 -11.35 1.48
CA LEU A 174 -1.27 -11.62 0.62
C LEU A 174 -1.64 -12.40 -0.65
N TRP A 175 -2.52 -13.39 -0.52
CA TRP A 175 -3.03 -14.13 -1.67
C TRP A 175 -3.78 -13.22 -2.65
N HIS A 176 -4.63 -12.33 -2.15
CA HIS A 176 -5.35 -11.38 -3.00
C HIS A 176 -4.38 -10.45 -3.72
N ALA A 177 -3.43 -9.85 -2.99
CA ALA A 177 -2.45 -8.94 -3.57
C ALA A 177 -1.59 -9.61 -4.67
N TRP A 178 -1.19 -10.87 -4.45
CA TRP A 178 -0.47 -11.64 -5.46
C TRP A 178 -1.31 -11.90 -6.71
N PHE A 179 -2.55 -12.38 -6.54
CA PHE A 179 -3.45 -12.59 -7.67
C PHE A 179 -3.68 -11.29 -8.44
N TYR A 180 -3.85 -10.15 -7.76
CA TYR A 180 -4.03 -8.86 -8.40
C TYR A 180 -2.81 -8.45 -9.26
N LYS A 181 -1.59 -8.59 -8.73
CA LYS A 181 -0.36 -8.26 -9.49
C LYS A 181 -0.16 -9.16 -10.71
N HIS A 182 -0.48 -10.45 -10.62
CA HIS A 182 -0.23 -11.43 -11.68
C HIS A 182 -1.41 -11.60 -12.66
N CYS A 183 -2.62 -11.32 -12.22
CA CYS A 183 -3.82 -11.27 -13.06
C CYS A 183 -4.26 -9.82 -13.20
N ARG A 184 -3.55 -9.04 -14.04
CA ARG A 184 -3.94 -7.68 -14.47
C ARG A 184 -5.21 -7.67 -15.34
N ILE A 185 -6.27 -8.39 -14.95
CA ILE A 185 -7.51 -8.51 -15.72
C ILE A 185 -8.41 -7.25 -15.59
N SER A 186 -7.94 -6.16 -14.96
CA SER A 186 -8.72 -4.93 -14.86
C SER A 186 -7.88 -3.67 -15.11
N GLY A 187 -7.66 -3.34 -16.39
CA GLY A 187 -8.15 -2.10 -17.00
C GLY A 187 -7.95 -0.74 -16.33
N TRP A 188 -6.93 -0.52 -15.51
CA TRP A 188 -6.52 0.83 -15.08
C TRP A 188 -5.04 1.02 -15.40
N ALA A 189 -4.79 1.37 -16.66
CA ALA A 189 -3.58 2.02 -17.16
C ALA A 189 -3.97 3.41 -17.67
#